data_AF-A0A380EMH4-F1
#
_entry.id   AF-A0A380EMH4-F1
#
_cell.length_a   1.000
_cell.length_b   1.000
_cell.length_c   1.000
_cell.angle_alpha   90.00
_cell.angle_beta   90.00
_cell.angle_gamma   90.00
#
_symmetry.space_group_name_H-M   'P 1'
#
loop_
_entity.id
_entity.type
_entity.pdbx_description
1 polymer ?
#
loop_
_entity_poly.entity_id
_entity_poly.type
_entity_poly.pdbx_seq_one_letter_code
_entity_poly.pdbx_strand_id
1 'polypeptide(L)'
;MMLKFKAWDKDKKVMSIIDEIDFNSGYILISTGYKSFNEVKLLQYTGFKDVHGVEIYEGDIVQDCYSREVSFIEFKEGAFYITFSM
;
A
#
# COMPACT_ATOMS: atom_id res chain seq x y z
N MET A 1 4.46 8.25 -13.41
CA MET A 1 4.26 7.39 -12.22
C MET A 1 5.19 7.87 -11.12
N MET A 2 4.65 8.11 -9.92
CA MET A 2 5.45 8.52 -8.76
C MET A 2 5.64 7.31 -7.85
N LEU A 3 6.89 6.96 -7.54
CA LEU A 3 7.22 5.84 -6.64
C LEU A 3 7.01 6.28 -5.20
N LYS A 4 6.01 5.71 -4.54
CA LYS A 4 5.68 5.92 -3.13
C LYS A 4 5.19 4.61 -2.52
N PHE A 5 5.50 4.43 -1.24
CA PHE A 5 5.14 3.23 -0.50
C PHE A 5 4.65 3.59 0.90
N LYS A 6 3.70 2.81 1.39
CA LYS A 6 3.38 2.68 2.81
C LYS A 6 3.83 1.30 3.28
N ALA A 7 4.01 1.15 4.58
CA ALA A 7 4.33 -0.12 5.21
C ALA A 7 3.36 -0.39 6.36
N TRP A 8 2.82 -1.61 6.40
CA TRP A 8 2.14 -2.15 7.58
C TRP A 8 3.16 -2.90 8.45
N ASP A 9 3.43 -2.37 9.64
CA ASP A 9 4.27 -3.04 10.65
C ASP A 9 3.49 -4.23 11.25
N LYS A 10 3.96 -5.45 11.00
CA LYS A 10 3.26 -6.67 11.42
C LYS A 10 3.26 -6.85 12.94
N ASP A 11 4.25 -6.30 13.65
CA ASP A 11 4.38 -6.46 15.10
C ASP A 11 3.61 -5.37 15.83
N LYS A 12 3.83 -4.11 15.42
CA LYS A 12 3.20 -2.94 16.06
C LYS A 12 1.76 -2.70 15.60
N LYS A 13 1.33 -3.34 14.50
CA LYS A 13 0.00 -3.19 13.90
C LYS A 13 -0.33 -1.74 13.56
N VAL A 14 0.64 -1.04 12.98
CA VAL A 14 0.50 0.36 12.55
C VAL A 14 0.89 0.54 11.09
N MET A 15 0.20 1.46 10.42
CA MET A 15 0.57 1.94 9.10
C MET A 15 1.62 3.06 9.24
N SER A 16 2.69 2.97 8.47
CA SER A 16 3.71 4.01 8.41
C SER A 16 4.01 4.39 6.96
N ILE A 17 4.37 5.66 6.76
CA ILE A 17 5.11 6.08 5.56
C ILE A 17 6.53 5.52 5.68
N ILE A 18 7.14 5.25 4.53
CA ILE A 18 8.52 4.78 4.45
C ILE A 18 9.46 5.97 4.32
N ASP A 19 10.47 5.99 5.18
CA ASP A 19 11.54 6.99 5.15
C ASP A 19 12.67 6.53 4.22
N GLU A 20 13.04 5.24 4.28
CA GLU A 20 14.11 4.66 3.46
C GLU A 20 13.85 3.17 3.15
N ILE A 21 14.27 2.74 1.96
CA ILE A 21 14.38 1.32 1.59
C ILE A 21 15.79 1.10 1.06
N ASP A 22 16.55 0.21 1.69
CA ASP A 22 17.85 -0.22 1.20
C ASP A 22 17.79 -1.71 0.81
N PHE A 23 17.82 -1.95 -0.49
CA PHE A 23 17.80 -3.30 -1.07
C PHE A 23 19.12 -4.05 -0.92
N ASN A 24 20.25 -3.35 -0.72
CA ASN A 24 21.55 -3.99 -0.57
C ASN A 24 21.71 -4.59 0.83
N SER A 25 21.33 -3.83 1.85
CA SER A 25 21.41 -4.25 3.25
C SER A 25 20.15 -4.96 3.75
N GLY A 26 19.02 -4.82 3.04
CA GLY A 26 17.81 -5.57 3.30
C GLY A 26 16.90 -4.94 4.37
N TYR A 27 17.07 -3.65 4.68
CA TYR A 27 16.24 -2.96 5.67
C TYR A 27 15.32 -1.90 5.08
N ILE A 28 14.28 -1.59 5.85
CA ILE A 28 13.29 -0.55 5.61
C ILE A 28 13.25 0.30 6.88
N LEU A 29 13.35 1.61 6.74
CA LEU A 29 13.18 2.56 7.84
C LEU A 29 11.76 3.12 7.82
N ILE A 30 11.07 2.96 8.94
CA ILE A 30 9.73 3.52 9.20
C ILE A 30 9.69 4.18 10.57
N SER A 31 8.57 4.82 10.90
CA SER A 31 8.38 5.51 12.19
C SER A 31 8.60 4.64 13.43
N THR A 32 8.47 3.30 13.32
CA THR A 32 8.70 2.34 14.42
C THR A 32 10.14 1.80 14.45
N GLY A 33 11.02 2.27 13.58
CA GLY A 33 12.44 1.90 13.51
C GLY A 33 12.82 1.11 12.25
N TYR A 34 14.02 0.53 12.28
CA TYR A 34 14.51 -0.36 11.22
C TYR A 34 13.76 -1.68 11.22
N LYS A 35 13.36 -2.14 10.03
CA LYS A 35 12.63 -3.39 9.80
C LYS A 35 13.26 -4.16 8.64
N SER A 36 13.22 -5.48 8.70
CA SER A 36 13.42 -6.32 7.54
C SER A 36 12.16 -6.36 6.65
N PHE A 37 12.32 -6.74 5.38
CA PHE A 37 11.20 -6.95 4.44
C PHE A 37 10.16 -7.95 4.95
N ASN A 38 10.53 -8.87 5.85
CA ASN A 38 9.61 -9.85 6.41
C ASN A 38 8.76 -9.30 7.58
N GLU A 39 9.21 -8.26 8.27
CA GLU A 39 8.51 -7.65 9.40
C GLU A 39 7.41 -6.67 8.98
N VAL A 40 7.42 -6.26 7.71
CA VAL A 40 6.43 -5.31 7.18
C VAL A 40 5.71 -5.88 5.95
N LYS A 41 4.55 -5.33 5.63
CA LYS A 41 3.94 -5.46 4.30
C LYS A 41 4.05 -4.13 3.58
N LEU A 42 4.78 -4.10 2.47
CA LEU A 42 4.86 -2.92 1.59
C LEU A 42 3.55 -2.79 0.79
N LEU A 43 3.09 -1.57 0.62
CA LEU A 43 1.87 -1.23 -0.12
C LEU A 43 2.21 -0.08 -1.07
N GLN A 44 2.18 -0.37 -2.38
CA GLN A 44 2.59 0.60 -3.39
C GLN A 44 1.47 1.58 -3.72
N TYR A 45 1.84 2.85 -3.94
CA TYR A 45 0.93 3.86 -4.46
C TYR A 45 0.53 3.55 -5.91
N THR A 46 -0.77 3.62 -6.21
CA THR A 46 -1.30 3.33 -7.55
C THR A 46 -1.02 4.42 -8.59
N GLY A 47 -0.73 5.66 -8.15
CA GLY A 47 -0.69 6.83 -9.04
C GLY A 47 -2.03 7.58 -9.13
N PHE A 48 -3.10 7.06 -8.52
CA PHE A 48 -4.44 7.66 -8.55
C PHE A 48 -4.87 8.20 -7.18
N LYS A 49 -5.89 9.05 -7.20
CA LYS A 49 -6.55 9.57 -6.00
C LYS A 49 -8.03 9.30 -6.09
N ASP A 50 -8.68 9.10 -4.95
CA ASP A 50 -10.14 8.99 -4.89
C ASP A 50 -10.83 10.34 -5.15
N VAL A 51 -12.16 10.34 -5.10
CA VAL A 51 -13.00 11.54 -5.29
C VAL A 51 -12.77 12.63 -4.22
N HIS A 52 -12.09 12.30 -3.12
CA HIS A 52 -11.74 13.20 -2.04
C HIS A 52 -10.26 13.62 -2.08
N GLY A 53 -9.52 13.22 -3.12
CA GLY A 53 -8.10 13.56 -3.28
C GLY A 53 -7.15 12.73 -2.42
N VAL A 54 -7.62 11.65 -1.80
CA VAL A 54 -6.81 10.71 -1.01
C VAL A 54 -6.09 9.77 -1.96
N GLU A 55 -4.77 9.62 -1.78
CA GLU A 55 -3.94 8.70 -2.56
C GLU A 55 -4.35 7.25 -2.30
N ILE A 56 -4.59 6.49 -3.37
CA ILE A 56 -4.99 5.07 -3.32
C ILE A 56 -3.76 4.18 -3.41
N TYR A 57 -3.65 3.23 -2.50
CA TYR A 57 -2.56 2.26 -2.40
C TYR A 57 -3.05 0.83 -2.60
N GLU A 58 -2.12 -0.08 -2.88
CA GLU A 58 -2.37 -1.52 -2.81
C GLU A 58 -2.98 -1.90 -1.46
N GLY A 59 -4.00 -2.76 -1.48
CA GLY A 59 -4.71 -3.22 -0.28
C GLY A 59 -5.75 -2.25 0.27
N ASP A 60 -5.87 -1.03 -0.27
CA ASP A 60 -6.96 -0.13 0.12
C ASP A 60 -8.31 -0.72 -0.28
N ILE A 61 -9.30 -0.55 0.60
CA ILE A 61 -10.71 -0.87 0.34
C ILE A 61 -11.36 0.37 -0.26
N VAL A 62 -12.00 0.19 -1.42
CA VAL A 62 -12.64 1.26 -2.18
C VAL A 62 -14.10 0.92 -2.43
N GLN A 63 -14.93 1.95 -2.57
CA GLN A 63 -16.32 1.81 -2.99
C GLN A 63 -16.52 2.49 -4.33
N ASP A 64 -17.11 1.78 -5.29
CA ASP A 64 -17.49 2.40 -6.56
C ASP A 64 -18.63 3.41 -6.34
N CYS A 65 -18.49 4.60 -6.91
CA CYS A 65 -19.45 5.68 -6.69
C CYS A 65 -20.81 5.46 -7.39
N TYR A 66 -20.87 4.55 -8.36
CA TYR A 66 -22.09 4.22 -9.11
C TYR A 66 -22.75 2.93 -8.60
N SER A 67 -22.02 1.81 -8.56
CA SER A 67 -22.57 0.51 -8.14
C SER A 67 -22.69 0.38 -6.62
N ARG A 68 -21.96 1.20 -5.86
CA ARG A 68 -21.79 1.10 -4.39
C ARG A 68 -21.16 -0.21 -3.92
N GLU A 69 -20.60 -1.00 -4.83
CA GLU A 69 -19.88 -2.21 -4.48
C GLU A 69 -18.56 -1.88 -3.79
N VAL A 70 -18.22 -2.71 -2.80
CA VAL A 70 -16.97 -2.60 -2.06
C VAL A 70 -15.96 -3.59 -2.65
N SER A 71 -14.77 -3.09 -2.94
CA SER A 71 -13.68 -3.83 -3.56
C SER A 71 -12.36 -3.48 -2.89
N PHE A 72 -11.27 -4.13 -3.29
CA PHE A 72 -9.94 -3.78 -2.83
C PHE A 72 -8.96 -3.67 -4.00
N ILE A 73 -7.88 -2.93 -3.78
CA ILE A 73 -6.82 -2.75 -4.78
C ILE A 73 -5.80 -3.88 -4.69
N GLU A 74 -5.54 -4.52 -5.82
CA GLU A 74 -4.57 -5.61 -5.94
C GLU A 74 -3.58 -5.35 -7.08
N PHE A 75 -2.30 -5.61 -6.86
CA PHE A 75 -1.31 -5.60 -7.94
C PHE A 75 -1.08 -7.03 -8.43
N LYS A 76 -1.39 -7.29 -9.71
CA LYS A 76 -1.16 -8.58 -10.37
C LYS A 76 -0.85 -8.37 -11.84
N GLU A 77 -0.12 -9.30 -12.46
CA GLU A 77 0.16 -9.26 -13.90
C GLU A 77 0.73 -7.92 -14.42
N GLY A 78 1.47 -7.19 -13.56
CA GLY A 78 2.09 -5.91 -13.90
C GLY A 78 1.18 -4.68 -13.83
N ALA A 79 -0.05 -4.81 -13.31
CA ALA A 79 -0.99 -3.69 -13.18
C ALA A 79 -1.79 -3.73 -11.87
N PHE A 80 -2.35 -2.58 -11.49
CA PHE A 80 -3.31 -2.47 -10.39
C PHE A 80 -4.73 -2.78 -10.89
N TYR A 81 -5.45 -3.59 -10.13
CA TYR A 81 -6.84 -3.98 -10.38
C TYR A 81 -7.71 -3.62 -9.18
N ILE A 82 -8.97 -3.27 -9.48
CA ILE A 82 -10.05 -3.28 -8.50
C ILE A 82 -10.58 -4.72 -8.48
N THR A 83 -10.37 -5.42 -7.37
CA THR A 83 -10.75 -6.82 -7.20
C THR A 83 -11.89 -6.92 -6.19
N PHE A 84 -12.93 -7.68 -6.53
CA PHE A 84 -14.06 -7.93 -5.65
C PHE A 84 -13.77 -9.15 -4.77
N SER A 85 -14.10 -9.08 -3.49
CA SER A 85 -14.21 -10.29 -2.69
C SER A 85 -15.46 -11.02 -3.14
N MET A 86 -15.30 -12.23 -3.70
CA MET A 86 -16.39 -13.20 -3.81
C MET A 86 -16.77 -13.73 -2.43
#